data_AF-T1BNY1-F1
#
_entry.id   AF-T1BNY1-F1
#
_cell.length_a   1.000
_cell.length_b   1.000
_cell.length_c   1.000
_cell.angle_alpha   90.00
_cell.angle_beta   90.00
_cell.angle_gamma   90.00
#
_symmetry.space_group_name_H-M   'P 1'
#
loop_
_entity.id
_entity.type
_entity.pdbx_description
1 polymer ?
#
loop_
_entity_poly.entity_id
_entity_poly.type
_entity_poly.pdbx_seq_one_letter_code
_entity_poly.pdbx_strand_id
1 'polypeptide(L)'
;MRVDKRNHWIHVCSAGDITLKFVHEKRGLEAMSAIGIIPRYGGVIVHDCWASYLSYAHCRHGLCGAHLLRELTFIVEANGYAWAKNMKRLLQHTCARVSKRKRKRLTPREYDALQHHYRNILTRGERELPPIPTKQNGKRGRVAKSDAHNLWERLKEH
;
A
#
# COMPACT_ATOMS: atom_id res chain seq x y z
N MET A 1 11.30 17.58 6.61
CA MET A 1 12.55 18.25 7.10
C MET A 1 12.35 19.76 7.08
N ARG A 2 13.17 20.53 7.80
CA ARG A 2 13.14 22.01 7.70
C ARG A 2 14.30 22.49 6.82
N VAL A 3 14.00 23.34 5.84
CA VAL A 3 14.97 24.10 5.04
C VAL A 3 14.56 25.56 5.18
N ASP A 4 15.48 26.42 5.60
CA ASP A 4 15.22 27.84 5.88
C ASP A 4 13.97 28.09 6.73
N LYS A 5 13.86 27.31 7.81
CA LYS A 5 12.73 27.34 8.76
C LYS A 5 11.37 26.92 8.17
N ARG A 6 11.28 26.50 6.90
CA ARG A 6 10.06 26.01 6.25
C ARG A 6 10.02 24.49 6.13
N ASN A 7 8.83 23.92 6.22
CA ASN A 7 8.63 22.48 6.10
C ASN A 7 8.76 22.04 4.64
N HIS A 8 9.61 21.04 4.40
CA HIS A 8 9.84 20.41 3.10
C HIS A 8 9.72 18.89 3.20
N TRP A 9 9.40 18.28 2.08
CA TRP A 9 9.29 16.84 1.87
C TRP A 9 10.47 16.33 1.07
N ILE A 10 11.02 15.20 1.49
CA ILE A 10 12.00 14.46 0.69
C ILE A 10 11.23 13.42 -0.12
N HIS A 11 11.32 13.53 -1.43
CA HIS A 11 10.81 12.55 -2.38
C HIS A 11 11.94 11.62 -2.77
N VAL A 12 11.66 10.31 -2.80
CA VAL A 12 12.65 9.30 -3.13
C VAL A 12 12.16 8.45 -4.29
N CYS A 13 13.01 8.31 -5.32
CA CYS A 13 12.82 7.35 -6.39
C CYS A 13 14.05 6.45 -6.44
N SER A 14 13.84 5.14 -6.38
CA SER A 14 14.93 4.16 -6.40
C SER A 14 14.66 3.10 -7.46
N ALA A 15 15.69 2.75 -8.22
CA ALA A 15 15.65 1.68 -9.22
C ALA A 15 17.03 1.04 -9.31
N GLY A 16 17.10 -0.26 -9.02
CA GLY A 16 18.38 -0.99 -8.97
C GLY A 16 19.32 -0.37 -7.92
N ASP A 17 20.48 0.05 -8.40
CA ASP A 17 21.58 0.70 -7.70
C ASP A 17 21.47 2.23 -7.65
N ILE A 18 20.47 2.81 -8.33
CA ILE A 18 20.26 4.26 -8.38
C ILE A 18 19.19 4.66 -7.35
N THR A 19 19.49 5.69 -6.56
CA THR A 19 18.53 6.35 -5.68
C THR A 19 18.62 7.86 -5.85
N LEU A 20 17.50 8.48 -6.22
CA LEU A 20 17.34 9.92 -6.34
C LEU A 20 16.55 10.44 -5.13
N LYS A 21 17.01 11.56 -4.57
CA LYS A 21 16.33 12.27 -3.47
C LYS A 21 16.10 13.72 -3.90
N PHE A 22 14.85 14.16 -3.84
CA PHE A 22 14.46 15.53 -4.17
C PHE A 22 13.82 16.19 -2.97
N VAL A 23 14.17 17.45 -2.71
CA VAL A 23 13.54 18.25 -1.66
C VAL A 23 12.54 19.19 -2.31
N HIS A 24 11.30 19.20 -1.80
CA HIS A 24 10.25 20.06 -2.33
C HIS A 24 9.33 20.55 -1.20
N GLU A 25 8.83 21.78 -1.26
CA GLU A 25 7.92 22.33 -0.24
C GLU A 25 6.60 21.54 -0.17
N LYS A 26 6.16 20.99 -1.31
CA LYS A 26 4.97 20.16 -1.44
C LYS A 26 5.28 18.67 -1.41
N ARG A 27 4.34 17.87 -0.91
CA ARG A 27 4.38 16.41 -0.96
C ARG A 27 3.66 15.83 -2.18
N GLY A 28 2.62 16.50 -2.66
CA GLY A 28 1.62 15.93 -3.57
C GLY A 28 2.02 15.88 -5.03
N LEU A 29 0.99 15.73 -5.87
CA LEU A 29 1.11 15.68 -7.33
C LEU A 29 1.96 16.82 -7.89
N GLU A 30 1.82 18.04 -7.37
CA GLU A 30 2.62 19.20 -7.75
C GLU A 30 4.13 18.92 -7.70
N ALA A 31 4.60 18.37 -6.58
CA ALA A 31 6.01 18.03 -6.41
C ALA A 31 6.44 16.88 -7.32
N MET A 32 5.60 15.84 -7.42
CA MET A 32 5.89 14.67 -8.26
C MET A 32 5.98 15.06 -9.74
N SER A 33 5.11 15.96 -10.20
CA SER A 33 5.12 16.53 -11.54
C SER A 33 6.37 17.38 -11.77
N ALA A 34 6.73 18.25 -10.82
CA ALA A 34 7.94 19.09 -10.90
C ALA A 34 9.23 18.27 -10.93
N ILE A 35 9.30 17.16 -10.17
CA ILE A 35 10.42 16.21 -10.18
C ILE A 35 10.55 15.52 -11.55
N GLY A 36 9.44 15.32 -12.27
CA GLY A 36 9.47 14.92 -13.68
C GLY A 36 9.86 13.47 -13.97
N ILE A 37 10.09 12.64 -12.95
CA ILE A 37 10.44 11.22 -13.11
C ILE A 37 9.21 10.37 -13.45
N ILE A 38 8.21 10.32 -12.56
CA ILE A 38 7.00 9.49 -12.72
C ILE A 38 6.17 9.91 -13.95
N PRO A 39 5.99 11.20 -14.28
CA PRO A 39 5.28 11.61 -15.49
C PRO A 39 5.86 11.02 -16.79
N ARG A 40 7.15 10.69 -16.82
CA ARG A 40 7.86 10.16 -18.00
C ARG A 40 8.09 8.65 -17.93
N TYR A 41 7.72 8.02 -16.82
CA TYR A 41 7.95 6.60 -16.58
C TYR A 41 6.74 5.77 -17.03
N GLY A 42 6.97 4.70 -17.78
CA GLY A 42 5.92 3.78 -18.26
C GLY A 42 5.98 2.37 -17.67
N GLY A 43 6.79 2.17 -16.62
CA GLY A 43 7.01 0.86 -16.00
C GLY A 43 6.05 0.55 -14.86
N VAL A 44 6.55 -0.18 -13.86
CA VAL A 44 5.80 -0.49 -12.63
C VAL A 44 6.34 0.37 -11.50
N ILE A 45 5.50 1.21 -10.91
CA ILE A 45 5.86 1.95 -9.70
C ILE A 45 5.41 1.18 -8.46
N VAL A 46 6.32 1.00 -7.51
CA VAL A 46 6.01 0.38 -6.21
C VAL A 46 5.95 1.48 -5.14
N HIS A 47 4.79 1.71 -4.54
CA HIS A 47 4.57 2.83 -3.63
C HIS A 47 3.71 2.44 -2.41
N ASP A 48 3.62 3.33 -1.44
CA ASP A 48 2.91 3.17 -0.16
C ASP A 48 1.38 3.32 -0.27
N CYS A 49 0.81 3.14 -1.46
CA CYS A 49 -0.60 3.38 -1.77
C CYS A 49 -1.09 4.82 -1.56
N TRP A 50 -0.19 5.81 -1.51
CA TRP A 50 -0.66 7.18 -1.43
C TRP A 50 -1.35 7.65 -2.73
N ALA A 51 -2.46 8.37 -2.59
CA ALA A 51 -3.37 8.69 -3.69
C ALA A 51 -2.71 9.45 -4.86
N SER A 52 -1.71 10.28 -4.59
CA SER A 52 -0.99 11.02 -5.65
C SER A 52 -0.17 10.12 -6.59
N TYR A 53 0.17 8.89 -6.18
CA TYR A 53 0.75 7.94 -7.13
C TYR A 53 -0.32 7.38 -8.07
N LEU A 54 -1.53 7.12 -7.58
CA LEU A 54 -2.62 6.52 -8.35
C LEU A 54 -3.18 7.46 -9.44
N SER A 55 -2.85 8.75 -9.43
CA SER A 55 -3.22 9.67 -10.51
C SER A 55 -2.44 9.43 -11.81
N TYR A 56 -1.35 8.67 -11.77
CA TYR A 56 -0.52 8.36 -12.93
C TYR A 56 -1.00 7.07 -13.62
N ALA A 57 -2.20 7.10 -14.20
CA ALA A 57 -2.86 5.94 -14.80
C ALA A 57 -2.10 5.27 -15.95
N HIS A 58 -1.10 5.95 -16.53
CA HIS A 58 -0.22 5.38 -17.56
C HIS A 58 0.85 4.45 -16.98
N CYS A 59 1.07 4.47 -15.66
CA CYS A 59 1.95 3.52 -14.98
C CYS A 59 1.20 2.25 -14.58
N ARG A 60 1.95 1.15 -14.43
CA ARG A 60 1.45 0.02 -13.63
C ARG A 60 1.80 0.26 -12.16
N HIS A 61 0.93 -0.20 -11.26
CA HIS A 61 1.05 0.04 -9.84
C HIS A 61 1.28 -1.26 -9.08
N GLY A 62 2.20 -1.21 -8.11
CA GLY A 62 2.37 -2.22 -7.08
C GLY A 62 2.38 -1.56 -5.70
N LEU A 63 1.77 -2.20 -4.71
CA LEU A 63 1.85 -1.71 -3.34
C LEU A 63 3.12 -2.20 -2.66
N CYS A 64 3.76 -1.32 -1.90
CA CYS A 64 5.00 -1.62 -1.21
C CYS A 64 4.75 -2.65 -0.09
N GLY A 65 5.28 -3.86 -0.26
CA GLY A 65 5.13 -4.95 0.71
C GLY A 65 5.59 -4.58 2.13
N ALA A 66 6.66 -3.79 2.27
CA ALA A 66 7.12 -3.35 3.59
C ALA A 66 6.12 -2.43 4.31
N HIS A 67 5.42 -1.57 3.56
CA HIS A 67 4.35 -0.72 4.11
C HIS A 67 3.15 -1.57 4.52
N LEU A 68 2.69 -2.45 3.63
CA LEU A 68 1.59 -3.38 3.93
C LEU A 68 1.89 -4.24 5.17
N LEU A 69 3.10 -4.79 5.29
CA LEU A 69 3.48 -5.61 6.44
C LEU A 69 3.49 -4.82 7.75
N ARG A 70 3.85 -3.53 7.71
CA ARG A 70 3.83 -2.66 8.89
C ARG A 70 2.41 -2.36 9.34
N GLU A 71 1.53 -2.00 8.40
CA GLU A 71 0.11 -1.75 8.68
C GLU A 71 -0.59 -3.03 9.18
N LEU A 72 -0.32 -4.17 8.56
CA LEU A 72 -0.82 -5.46 9.04
C LEU A 72 -0.30 -5.81 10.44
N THR A 73 0.96 -5.47 10.74
CA THR A 73 1.53 -5.70 12.08
C THR A 73 0.80 -4.87 13.12
N PHE A 74 0.61 -3.59 12.86
CA PHE A 74 -0.15 -2.70 13.74
C PHE A 74 -1.56 -3.24 14.00
N ILE A 75 -2.29 -3.66 12.96
CA ILE A 75 -3.65 -4.20 13.12
C ILE A 75 -3.66 -5.50 13.94
N VAL A 76 -2.67 -6.37 13.75
CA VAL A 76 -2.54 -7.60 14.54
C VAL A 76 -2.27 -7.29 16.01
N GLU A 77 -1.37 -6.34 16.30
CA GLU A 77 -0.98 -5.99 17.66
C GLU A 77 -2.05 -5.20 18.39
N ALA A 78 -2.71 -4.25 17.71
CA ALA A 78 -3.71 -3.39 18.30
C ALA A 78 -5.09 -4.06 18.48
N ASN A 79 -5.44 -5.00 17.60
CA ASN A 79 -6.80 -5.55 17.55
C ASN A 79 -6.87 -7.08 17.56
N GLY A 80 -5.77 -7.80 17.31
CA GLY A 80 -5.77 -9.26 17.29
C GLY A 80 -6.48 -9.90 16.10
N TYR A 81 -6.82 -9.14 15.05
CA TYR A 81 -7.60 -9.64 13.91
C TYR A 81 -6.91 -10.82 13.20
N ALA A 82 -7.65 -11.91 13.03
CA ALA A 82 -7.13 -13.13 12.43
C ALA A 82 -6.92 -12.97 10.92
N TRP A 83 -7.81 -12.24 10.23
CA TRP A 83 -7.63 -11.93 8.81
C TRP A 83 -6.30 -11.20 8.54
N ALA A 84 -5.94 -10.22 9.37
CA ALA A 84 -4.72 -9.44 9.20
C ALA A 84 -3.47 -10.31 9.44
N LYS A 85 -3.50 -11.16 10.48
CA LYS A 85 -2.44 -12.14 10.76
C LYS A 85 -2.23 -13.12 9.62
N ASN A 86 -3.32 -13.62 9.05
CA ASN A 86 -3.29 -14.56 7.93
C ASN A 86 -2.81 -13.90 6.64
N MET A 87 -3.25 -12.66 6.36
CA MET A 87 -2.78 -11.89 5.21
C MET A 87 -1.28 -11.62 5.31
N LYS A 88 -0.80 -11.18 6.48
CA LYS A 88 0.64 -10.95 6.76
C LYS A 88 1.46 -12.20 6.46
N ARG A 89 1.04 -13.36 6.99
CA ARG A 89 1.71 -14.65 6.74
C ARG A 89 1.71 -15.04 5.26
N LEU A 90 0.58 -14.88 4.57
CA LEU A 90 0.47 -15.19 3.14
C LEU A 90 1.45 -14.36 2.30
N LEU A 91 1.52 -13.06 2.55
CA LEU A 91 2.43 -12.15 1.85
C LEU A 91 3.90 -12.48 2.14
N GLN A 92 4.25 -12.73 3.40
CA GLN A 92 5.62 -13.11 3.80
C GLN A 92 6.06 -14.44 3.18
N HIS A 93 5.22 -15.47 3.23
CA HIS A 93 5.52 -16.77 2.62
C HIS A 93 5.68 -16.65 1.10
N THR A 94 4.80 -15.87 0.45
CA THR A 94 4.88 -15.61 -0.99
C THR A 94 6.17 -14.89 -1.34
N CYS A 95 6.52 -13.83 -0.61
CA CYS A 95 7.75 -13.08 -0.80
C CYS A 95 8.99 -13.98 -0.65
N ALA A 96 9.05 -14.79 0.42
CA ALA A 96 10.16 -15.70 0.65
C ALA A 96 10.29 -16.74 -0.47
N ARG A 97 9.18 -17.31 -0.92
CA ARG A 97 9.15 -18.29 -2.03
C ARG A 97 9.62 -17.67 -3.35
N VAL A 98 9.12 -16.49 -3.70
CA VAL A 98 9.50 -15.78 -4.93
C VAL A 98 10.97 -15.37 -4.90
N SER A 99 11.46 -14.90 -3.74
CA SER A 99 12.85 -14.45 -3.57
C SER A 99 13.87 -15.56 -3.78
N LYS A 100 13.54 -16.81 -3.42
CA LYS A 100 14.42 -17.98 -3.63
C LYS A 100 14.48 -18.45 -5.09
N ARG A 101 13.64 -17.93 -5.99
CA ARG A 101 13.57 -18.40 -7.38
C ARG A 101 14.47 -17.60 -8.31
N LYS A 102 15.09 -18.30 -9.24
CA LYS A 102 15.89 -17.69 -10.32
C LYS A 102 15.09 -16.67 -11.13
N ARG A 103 13.85 -16.99 -11.51
CA ARG A 103 12.97 -16.13 -12.32
C ARG A 103 12.16 -15.10 -11.52
N LYS A 104 12.28 -15.07 -10.18
CA LYS A 104 11.57 -14.14 -9.28
C LYS A 104 10.06 -14.05 -9.55
N ARG A 105 9.42 -15.18 -9.86
CA ARG A 105 7.96 -15.27 -10.09
C ARG A 105 7.37 -16.60 -9.65
N LEU A 106 6.07 -16.59 -9.38
CA LEU A 106 5.27 -17.79 -9.16
C LEU A 106 5.02 -18.53 -10.48
N THR A 107 4.72 -19.83 -10.40
CA THR A 107 4.12 -20.54 -11.53
C THR A 107 2.64 -20.14 -11.65
N PRO A 108 1.98 -20.38 -12.81
CA PRO A 108 0.56 -20.08 -12.95
C PRO A 108 -0.30 -20.73 -11.86
N ARG A 109 -0.09 -22.02 -11.59
CA ARG A 109 -0.83 -22.77 -10.55
C ARG A 109 -0.64 -22.18 -9.15
N GLU A 110 0.56 -21.72 -8.81
CA GLU A 110 0.82 -21.10 -7.51
C GLU A 110 0.26 -19.70 -7.40
N TYR A 111 0.20 -18.97 -8.51
CA TYR A 111 -0.43 -17.67 -8.58
C TYR A 111 -1.95 -17.79 -8.40
N ASP A 112 -2.58 -18.76 -9.04
CA ASP A 112 -4.00 -19.06 -8.84
C ASP A 112 -4.30 -19.44 -7.38
N ALA A 113 -3.47 -20.30 -6.79
CA ALA A 113 -3.58 -20.67 -5.38
C ALA A 113 -3.41 -19.46 -4.46
N LEU A 114 -2.44 -18.58 -4.75
CA LEU A 114 -2.26 -17.32 -4.01
C LEU A 114 -3.52 -16.45 -4.08
N GLN A 115 -4.08 -16.24 -5.27
CA GLN A 115 -5.30 -15.44 -5.44
C GLN A 115 -6.48 -16.03 -4.67
N HIS A 116 -6.65 -17.36 -4.73
CA HIS A 116 -7.70 -18.04 -3.99
C HIS A 116 -7.56 -17.83 -2.48
N HIS A 117 -6.37 -18.07 -1.91
CA HIS A 117 -6.12 -17.83 -0.49
C HIS A 117 -6.28 -16.37 -0.09
N TYR A 118 -5.80 -15.44 -0.92
CA TYR A 118 -5.91 -14.00 -0.70
C TYR A 118 -7.38 -13.57 -0.60
N ARG A 119 -8.21 -13.95 -1.59
CA ARG A 119 -9.65 -13.65 -1.59
C ARG A 119 -10.36 -14.28 -0.39
N ASN A 120 -10.06 -15.52 -0.05
CA ASN A 120 -10.65 -16.18 1.12
C ASN A 120 -10.33 -15.46 2.43
N ILE A 121 -9.12 -14.92 2.59
CA ILE A 121 -8.74 -14.13 3.77
C ILE A 121 -9.55 -12.83 3.80
N LEU A 122 -9.69 -12.13 2.67
CA LEU A 122 -10.49 -10.90 2.60
C LEU A 122 -11.97 -11.15 2.93
N THR A 123 -12.56 -12.22 2.41
CA THR A 123 -13.95 -12.60 2.72
C THR A 123 -14.15 -12.91 4.20
N ARG A 124 -13.17 -13.53 4.86
CA ARG A 124 -13.21 -13.73 6.33
C ARG A 124 -13.04 -12.42 7.08
N GLY A 125 -12.14 -11.56 6.61
CA GLY A 125 -11.92 -10.22 7.18
C GLY A 125 -13.18 -9.36 7.17
N GLU A 126 -13.98 -9.43 6.11
CA GLU A 126 -15.26 -8.72 6.02
C GLU A 126 -16.22 -9.09 7.16
N ARG A 127 -16.19 -10.35 7.62
CA ARG A 127 -17.04 -10.85 8.72
C ARG A 127 -16.48 -10.53 10.10
N GLU A 128 -15.16 -10.34 10.21
CA GLU A 128 -14.48 -9.99 11.47
C GLU A 128 -14.54 -8.48 11.75
N LEU A 129 -14.65 -7.65 10.71
CA LEU A 129 -14.69 -6.20 10.86
C LEU A 129 -16.04 -5.74 11.43
N PRO A 130 -16.05 -4.84 12.44
CA PRO A 130 -17.30 -4.31 12.99
C PRO A 130 -18.02 -3.44 11.96
N PRO A 131 -19.34 -3.23 12.09
CA PRO A 131 -20.04 -2.31 11.21
C PRO A 131 -19.43 -0.90 11.29
N ILE A 132 -19.33 -0.23 10.14
CA ILE A 132 -18.87 1.16 10.08
C ILE A 132 -19.90 2.03 10.82
N PRO A 133 -19.47 2.88 11.78
CA PRO A 133 -20.40 3.74 12.50
C PRO A 133 -21.23 4.61 11.56
N THR A 134 -22.52 4.77 11.87
CA THR A 134 -23.40 5.65 11.12
C THR A 134 -23.04 7.11 11.39
N LYS A 135 -23.28 7.97 10.40
CA LYS A 135 -23.03 9.40 10.53
C LYS A 135 -24.01 9.98 11.55
N GLN A 136 -23.51 10.50 12.66
CA GLN A 136 -24.31 11.25 13.62
C GLN A 136 -24.80 12.56 12.98
N ASN A 137 -26.08 12.87 13.15
CA ASN A 137 -26.69 14.09 12.62
C ASN A 137 -25.89 15.34 13.06
N GLY A 138 -25.67 16.27 12.12
CA GLY A 138 -24.98 17.53 12.37
C GLY A 138 -23.45 17.52 12.21
N LYS A 139 -22.79 16.36 12.13
CA LYS A 139 -21.33 16.31 11.87
C LYS A 139 -21.01 16.45 10.38
N ARG A 140 -20.22 17.46 10.01
CA ARG A 140 -19.67 17.63 8.66
C ARG A 140 -18.51 16.64 8.41
N GLY A 141 -18.35 16.19 7.17
CA GLY A 141 -17.30 15.24 6.76
C GLY A 141 -17.72 13.78 6.66
N ARG A 142 -16.78 12.93 6.21
CA ARG A 142 -16.92 11.46 6.13
C ARG A 142 -16.65 10.85 7.50
N VAL A 143 -17.39 9.82 7.88
CA VAL A 143 -17.11 9.06 9.11
C VAL A 143 -15.75 8.38 8.97
N ALA A 144 -14.86 8.61 9.94
CA ALA A 144 -13.56 7.96 9.97
C ALA A 144 -13.75 6.45 10.20
N LYS A 145 -13.14 5.64 9.33
CA LYS A 145 -13.07 4.19 9.52
C LYS A 145 -11.85 3.84 10.35
N SER A 146 -11.87 2.68 11.00
CA SER A 146 -10.68 2.16 11.69
C SER A 146 -9.55 1.88 10.70
N ASP A 147 -8.31 1.88 11.18
CA ASP A 147 -7.14 1.51 10.36
C ASP A 147 -7.29 0.12 9.73
N ALA A 148 -7.91 -0.81 10.46
CA ALA A 148 -8.24 -2.14 9.98
C ALA A 148 -9.19 -2.11 8.76
N HIS A 149 -10.24 -1.29 8.80
CA HIS A 149 -11.13 -1.11 7.65
C HIS A 149 -10.41 -0.46 6.47
N ASN A 150 -9.67 0.61 6.72
CA ASN A 150 -8.96 1.33 5.67
C ASN A 150 -7.95 0.42 4.95
N LEU A 151 -7.25 -0.44 5.69
CA LEU A 151 -6.32 -1.40 5.07
C LEU A 151 -7.06 -2.52 4.34
N TRP A 152 -8.12 -3.08 4.94
CA TRP A 152 -8.89 -4.17 4.31
C TRP A 152 -9.51 -3.72 2.98
N GLU A 153 -10.10 -2.53 2.92
CA GLU A 153 -10.65 -1.98 1.68
C GLU A 153 -9.57 -1.75 0.63
N ARG A 154 -8.43 -1.22 1.04
CA ARG A 154 -7.28 -0.99 0.15
C ARG A 154 -6.74 -2.30 -0.43
N LEU A 155 -6.67 -3.36 0.37
CA LEU A 155 -6.26 -4.70 -0.07
C LEU A 155 -7.30 -5.37 -0.99
N LYS A 156 -8.56 -4.93 -0.94
CA LYS A 156 -9.64 -5.39 -1.81
C LYS A 156 -9.66 -4.65 -3.15
N GLU A 157 -9.32 -3.36 -3.14
CA GLU A 157 -9.34 -2.48 -4.32
C GLU A 157 -8.07 -2.60 -5.19
N HIS A 158 -6.91 -2.84 -4.59
CA HIS A 158 -5.60 -2.87 -5.26
C HIS A 158 -4.88 -4.21 -5.07
#